data_AF-A0A7C7Q859-F1
#
_entry.id   AF-A0A7C7Q859-F1
#
_cell.length_a   1.000
_cell.length_b   1.000
_cell.length_c   1.000
_cell.angle_alpha   90.00
_cell.angle_beta   90.00
_cell.angle_gamma   90.00
#
_symmetry.space_group_name_H-M   'P 1'
#
loop_
_entity.id
_entity.type
_entity.pdbx_description
1 polymer ?
#
loop_
_entity_poly.entity_id
_entity_poly.type
_entity_poly.pdbx_seq_one_letter_code
_entity_poly.pdbx_strand_id
1 'polypeptide(L)'
;MKGRVRFLLVAGLLLVLGITVFLALAATWEGFWGGQSLWPETEDYEKGSWEEPPVCYALTDDLLPWPPGAKEVARTAIEEWNQAPIPLMGRILEVTDPRCAGRSIDILILWADSRSISDLGDLDVDDDGLHVDASGLVGFYVPIRVAPPIVEELEEEWKVEGDPCVEVQHMPRVGRCSVILLNADNPNGWFIDTTPGSDDEFVQKEESRCGVPTTVWEAKPGEDAHNKHDLYTVIEHEFGHALGLIHSGGCNLDPRDDYKFRPREADDDGSLMWGGSLKGTRRPDPPADLAVGFSERRHLSERDLSALRELYPWSLEVLDPT
;
A
#
# COMPACT_ATOMS: atom_id res chain seq x y z
N MET A 1 54.33 36.38 -17.33
CA MET A 1 52.95 36.15 -17.87
C MET A 1 52.59 34.69 -18.08
N LYS A 2 53.44 33.86 -18.73
CA LYS A 2 53.10 32.45 -19.05
C LYS A 2 52.72 31.57 -17.85
N GLY A 3 53.30 31.79 -16.66
CA GLY A 3 52.98 31.02 -15.46
C GLY A 3 51.58 31.29 -14.88
N ARG A 4 51.14 32.55 -14.85
CA ARG A 4 49.82 32.94 -14.32
C ARG A 4 48.68 32.43 -15.19
N VAL A 5 48.85 32.45 -16.52
CA VAL A 5 47.85 31.92 -17.46
C VAL A 5 47.70 30.41 -17.31
N ARG A 6 48.80 29.67 -17.15
CA ARG A 6 48.75 28.22 -16.89
C ARG A 6 48.06 27.89 -15.56
N PHE A 7 48.35 28.65 -14.50
CA PHE A 7 47.71 28.44 -13.19
C PHE A 7 46.19 28.68 -13.27
N LEU A 8 45.75 29.76 -13.91
CA LEU A 8 44.31 30.06 -14.06
C LEU A 8 43.58 29.03 -14.92
N LEU A 9 44.23 28.50 -15.97
CA LEU A 9 43.64 27.43 -16.78
C LEU A 9 43.49 26.13 -16.01
N VAL A 10 44.49 25.74 -15.20
CA VAL A 10 44.41 24.53 -14.36
C VAL A 10 43.36 24.71 -13.26
N ALA A 11 43.32 25.87 -12.60
CA ALA A 11 42.33 26.15 -11.57
C ALA A 11 40.89 26.16 -12.14
N GLY A 12 40.69 26.75 -13.32
CA GLY A 12 39.40 26.73 -14.01
C GLY A 12 38.99 25.31 -14.42
N LEU A 13 39.92 24.50 -14.92
CA LEU A 13 39.65 23.10 -15.27
C LEU A 13 39.25 22.28 -14.05
N LEU A 14 39.94 22.44 -12.91
CA LEU A 14 39.63 21.76 -11.66
C LEU A 14 38.29 22.21 -11.07
N LEU A 15 37.94 23.49 -11.19
CA LEU A 15 36.63 24.01 -10.75
C LEU A 15 35.50 23.42 -11.59
N VAL A 16 35.65 23.38 -12.92
CA VAL A 16 34.66 22.78 -13.81
C VAL A 16 34.53 21.28 -13.52
N LEU A 17 35.64 20.56 -13.38
CA LEU A 17 35.62 19.13 -13.05
C LEU A 17 34.95 18.89 -11.69
N GLY A 18 35.25 19.74 -10.69
CA GLY A 18 34.63 19.68 -9.37
C GLY A 18 33.13 19.95 -9.40
N ILE A 19 32.67 20.92 -10.19
CA ILE A 19 31.25 21.21 -10.40
C ILE A 19 30.58 20.07 -11.17
N THR A 20 31.22 19.49 -12.19
CA THR A 20 30.65 18.36 -12.95
C THR A 20 30.56 17.11 -12.08
N VAL A 21 31.58 16.81 -11.26
CA VAL A 21 31.54 15.71 -10.30
C VAL A 21 30.50 15.99 -9.23
N PHE A 22 30.41 17.20 -8.69
CA PHE A 22 29.39 17.57 -7.71
C PHE A 22 27.99 17.50 -8.29
N LEU A 23 27.76 17.92 -9.54
CA LEU A 23 26.46 17.81 -10.21
C LEU A 23 26.13 16.38 -10.61
N ALA A 24 27.12 15.54 -10.96
CA ALA A 24 26.91 14.12 -11.20
C ALA A 24 26.63 13.37 -9.88
N LEU A 25 27.31 13.73 -8.80
CA LEU A 25 27.04 13.22 -7.46
C LEU A 25 25.70 13.74 -6.93
N ALA A 26 25.36 15.00 -7.16
CA ALA A 26 24.07 15.58 -6.77
C ALA A 26 22.93 15.03 -7.65
N ALA A 27 23.15 14.75 -8.94
CA ALA A 27 22.16 14.09 -9.78
C ALA A 27 21.99 12.60 -9.44
N THR A 28 23.04 11.94 -8.96
CA THR A 28 22.92 10.58 -8.38
C THR A 28 22.34 10.62 -6.96
N TRP A 29 22.46 11.73 -6.24
CA TRP A 29 21.88 11.95 -4.91
C TRP A 29 20.40 12.38 -4.97
N GLU A 30 20.01 13.20 -5.95
CA GLU A 30 18.61 13.57 -6.23
C GLU A 30 17.88 12.44 -6.98
N GLY A 31 18.62 11.61 -7.76
CA GLY A 31 18.12 10.36 -8.32
C GLY A 31 18.00 9.21 -7.31
N PHE A 32 18.42 9.42 -6.05
CA PHE A 32 18.28 8.44 -4.95
C PHE A 32 16.91 8.52 -4.25
N TRP A 33 16.05 9.46 -4.65
CA TRP A 33 14.70 9.63 -4.07
C TRP A 33 13.56 9.21 -5.02
N GLY A 34 13.86 8.60 -6.16
CA GLY A 34 12.85 8.04 -7.05
C GLY A 34 13.24 6.64 -7.46
N GLY A 35 12.57 5.62 -6.91
CA GLY A 35 12.67 4.25 -7.42
C GLY A 35 13.66 3.31 -6.72
N GLN A 36 14.11 3.61 -5.50
CA GLN A 36 14.46 2.53 -4.58
C GLN A 36 13.21 2.20 -3.77
N SER A 37 13.01 0.91 -3.51
CA SER A 37 12.17 0.51 -2.38
C SER A 37 12.38 1.50 -1.24
N LEU A 38 11.29 1.95 -0.61
CA LEU A 38 11.33 2.86 0.53
C LEU A 38 12.14 2.28 1.74
N TRP A 39 12.79 1.13 1.55
CA TRP A 39 13.65 0.41 2.50
C TRP A 39 14.96 -0.07 1.83
N PRO A 40 16.14 0.37 2.30
CA PRO A 40 17.45 0.05 1.72
C PRO A 40 17.92 -1.42 1.83
N GLU A 41 17.02 -2.39 2.09
CA GLU A 41 17.35 -3.82 2.25
C GLU A 41 16.41 -4.78 1.48
N THR A 42 15.50 -4.27 0.65
CA THR A 42 14.57 -5.12 -0.12
C THR A 42 15.01 -5.34 -1.57
N GLU A 43 16.27 -5.06 -1.90
CA GLU A 43 16.79 -5.26 -3.26
C GLU A 43 16.75 -6.74 -3.68
N ASP A 44 16.77 -7.65 -2.69
CA ASP A 44 16.71 -9.10 -2.85
C ASP A 44 15.29 -9.68 -2.73
N TYR A 45 14.28 -8.87 -2.42
CA TYR A 45 12.90 -9.33 -2.49
C TYR A 45 12.52 -9.49 -3.95
N GLU A 46 11.92 -10.63 -4.27
CA GLU A 46 11.22 -10.82 -5.54
C GLU A 46 10.09 -9.79 -5.54
N LYS A 47 10.37 -8.60 -6.10
CA LYS A 47 9.38 -7.57 -6.36
C LYS A 47 8.17 -8.30 -6.90
N GLY A 48 6.98 -8.05 -6.37
CA GLY A 48 5.73 -8.69 -6.77
C GLY A 48 5.46 -8.48 -8.26
N SER A 49 6.23 -9.16 -9.11
CA SER A 49 5.97 -9.36 -10.49
C SER A 49 4.94 -10.45 -10.46
N TRP A 50 3.69 -10.05 -10.62
CA TRP A 50 2.67 -10.97 -11.06
C TRP A 50 3.20 -11.53 -12.39
N GLU A 51 3.80 -12.73 -12.32
CA GLU A 51 4.61 -13.30 -13.41
C GLU A 51 3.79 -13.48 -14.69
N GLU A 52 2.46 -13.51 -14.55
CA GLU A 52 1.50 -13.70 -15.61
C GLU A 52 0.37 -12.64 -15.54
N PRO A 53 0.41 -11.60 -16.39
CA PRO A 53 -0.76 -10.78 -16.69
C PRO A 53 -1.94 -11.62 -17.19
N PRO A 54 -3.21 -11.30 -16.89
CA PRO A 54 -3.73 -10.33 -15.90
C PRO A 54 -3.62 -10.81 -14.45
N VAL A 55 -3.70 -9.90 -13.46
CA VAL A 55 -3.89 -10.28 -12.05
C VAL A 55 -5.33 -10.76 -11.85
N CYS A 56 -5.52 -11.97 -11.31
CA CYS A 56 -6.81 -12.62 -11.14
C CYS A 56 -7.24 -12.68 -9.67
N TYR A 57 -8.28 -11.92 -9.28
CA TYR A 57 -8.79 -11.93 -7.91
C TYR A 57 -10.10 -12.71 -7.76
N ALA A 58 -10.47 -13.07 -6.53
CA ALA A 58 -11.75 -13.68 -6.21
C ALA A 58 -12.37 -13.12 -4.93
N LEU A 59 -13.70 -12.93 -4.95
CA LEU A 59 -14.51 -12.56 -3.79
C LEU A 59 -15.26 -13.79 -3.26
N THR A 60 -14.82 -14.34 -2.14
CA THR A 60 -15.39 -15.60 -1.61
C THR A 60 -16.27 -15.40 -0.39
N ASP A 61 -17.25 -16.29 -0.22
CA ASP A 61 -18.14 -16.40 0.96
C ASP A 61 -17.65 -17.51 1.93
N ASP A 62 -16.41 -17.99 1.77
CA ASP A 62 -15.89 -19.17 2.47
C ASP A 62 -15.77 -19.01 3.99
N LEU A 63 -15.53 -17.78 4.49
CA LEU A 63 -15.50 -17.48 5.92
C LEU A 63 -16.88 -17.03 6.40
N LEU A 64 -17.33 -15.89 5.88
CA LEU A 64 -18.67 -15.34 6.04
C LEU A 64 -19.28 -14.93 4.70
N PRO A 65 -20.61 -14.96 4.57
CA PRO A 65 -21.27 -14.38 3.42
C PRO A 65 -21.08 -12.87 3.38
N TRP A 66 -20.80 -12.32 2.21
CA TRP A 66 -20.74 -10.88 2.03
C TRP A 66 -22.13 -10.25 2.22
N PRO A 67 -22.22 -9.05 2.83
CA PRO A 67 -23.48 -8.33 2.90
C PRO A 67 -23.95 -7.90 1.50
N PRO A 68 -25.27 -7.67 1.30
CA PRO A 68 -25.81 -7.24 0.01
C PRO A 68 -25.11 -5.98 -0.52
N GLY A 69 -24.72 -5.98 -1.79
CA GLY A 69 -24.04 -4.85 -2.45
C GLY A 69 -22.52 -4.78 -2.22
N ALA A 70 -21.99 -5.34 -1.14
CA ALA A 70 -20.58 -5.18 -0.79
C ALA A 70 -19.60 -5.76 -1.82
N LYS A 71 -19.93 -6.88 -2.48
CA LYS A 71 -19.10 -7.39 -3.58
C LYS A 71 -19.08 -6.43 -4.78
N GLU A 72 -20.13 -5.65 -5.00
CA GLU A 72 -20.15 -4.66 -6.08
C GLU A 72 -19.30 -3.44 -5.74
N VAL A 73 -19.34 -2.99 -4.47
CA VAL A 73 -18.41 -1.98 -3.96
C VAL A 73 -16.96 -2.43 -4.16
N ALA A 74 -16.66 -3.69 -3.81
CA ALA A 74 -15.34 -4.28 -3.99
C ALA A 74 -14.87 -4.25 -5.45
N ARG A 75 -15.73 -4.69 -6.38
CA ARG A 75 -15.42 -4.65 -7.82
C ARG A 75 -15.16 -3.24 -8.30
N THR A 76 -15.96 -2.28 -7.86
CA THR A 76 -15.83 -0.88 -8.29
C THR A 76 -14.52 -0.27 -7.81
N ALA A 77 -14.16 -0.48 -6.52
CA ALA A 77 -12.87 -0.05 -5.99
C ALA A 77 -11.69 -0.68 -6.73
N ILE A 78 -11.77 -1.97 -7.07
CA ILE A 78 -10.72 -2.66 -7.84
C ILE A 78 -10.63 -2.13 -9.28
N GLU A 79 -11.76 -1.74 -9.88
CA GLU A 79 -11.78 -1.17 -11.22
C GLU A 79 -11.14 0.23 -11.27
N GLU A 80 -11.07 0.98 -10.17
CA GLU A 80 -10.31 2.25 -10.13
C GLU A 80 -8.81 2.01 -10.40
N TRP A 81 -8.22 0.96 -9.84
CA TRP A 81 -6.86 0.55 -10.18
C TRP A 81 -6.68 0.21 -11.67
N ASN A 82 -7.69 -0.36 -12.32
CA ASN A 82 -7.67 -0.60 -13.78
C ASN A 82 -7.74 0.68 -14.62
N GLN A 83 -8.28 1.76 -14.04
CA GLN A 83 -8.39 3.06 -14.70
C GLN A 83 -7.16 3.95 -14.47
N ALA A 84 -6.30 3.57 -13.50
CA ALA A 84 -5.03 4.25 -13.29
C ALA A 84 -4.25 4.36 -14.62
N PRO A 85 -3.64 5.52 -14.92
CA PRO A 85 -2.87 5.74 -16.15
C PRO A 85 -1.50 5.05 -16.11
N ILE A 86 -1.45 3.89 -15.48
CA ILE A 86 -0.28 3.07 -15.26
C ILE A 86 -0.67 1.71 -15.79
N PRO A 87 0.05 1.18 -16.77
CA PRO A 87 -0.12 -0.19 -17.18
C PRO A 87 0.47 -1.07 -16.09
N LEU A 88 -0.35 -1.28 -15.06
CA LEU A 88 -0.30 -2.46 -14.21
C LEU A 88 -0.10 -3.66 -15.13
N MET A 89 0.66 -4.66 -14.70
CA MET A 89 1.10 -5.82 -15.48
C MET A 89 -0.08 -6.65 -16.07
N GLY A 90 -0.87 -6.08 -16.99
CA GLY A 90 -2.24 -6.48 -17.31
C GLY A 90 -3.33 -5.77 -16.48
N ARG A 91 -4.59 -5.95 -16.90
CA ARG A 91 -5.76 -5.57 -16.09
C ARG A 91 -5.88 -6.47 -14.87
N ILE A 92 -6.45 -5.98 -13.78
CA ILE A 92 -6.92 -6.75 -12.63
C ILE A 92 -8.32 -7.27 -12.95
N LEU A 93 -8.54 -8.58 -12.87
CA LEU A 93 -9.78 -9.22 -13.32
C LEU A 93 -10.31 -10.17 -12.26
N GLU A 94 -11.63 -10.26 -12.12
CA GLU A 94 -12.26 -11.28 -11.29
C GLU A 94 -12.10 -12.65 -11.97
N VAL A 95 -11.97 -13.72 -11.17
CA VAL A 95 -11.77 -15.10 -11.64
C VAL A 95 -12.88 -15.61 -12.59
N THR A 96 -14.03 -14.94 -12.62
CA THR A 96 -15.11 -15.21 -13.58
C THR A 96 -14.81 -14.72 -15.00
N ASP A 97 -13.82 -13.84 -15.20
CA ASP A 97 -13.38 -13.42 -16.52
C ASP A 97 -12.71 -14.59 -17.26
N PRO A 98 -13.04 -14.84 -18.55
CA PRO A 98 -12.44 -15.94 -19.32
C PRO A 98 -10.92 -15.93 -19.38
N ARG A 99 -10.26 -14.77 -19.23
CA ARG A 99 -8.80 -14.65 -19.20
C ARG A 99 -8.18 -15.19 -17.90
N CYS A 100 -8.98 -15.34 -16.85
CA CYS A 100 -8.61 -15.99 -15.59
C CYS A 100 -9.00 -17.48 -15.55
N ALA A 101 -9.70 -17.99 -16.56
CA ALA A 101 -10.19 -19.35 -16.56
C ALA A 101 -9.03 -20.38 -16.54
N GLY A 102 -9.05 -21.26 -15.54
CA GLY A 102 -8.03 -22.31 -15.37
C GLY A 102 -6.70 -21.85 -14.77
N ARG A 103 -6.60 -20.57 -14.37
CA ARG A 103 -5.45 -20.01 -13.67
C ARG A 103 -5.63 -20.09 -12.16
N SER A 104 -4.54 -20.01 -11.40
CA SER A 104 -4.60 -19.80 -9.96
C SER A 104 -5.18 -18.42 -9.65
N ILE A 105 -5.93 -18.32 -8.55
CA ILE A 105 -6.35 -17.02 -8.01
C ILE A 105 -5.11 -16.36 -7.40
N ASP A 106 -4.80 -15.15 -7.84
CA ASP A 106 -3.68 -14.33 -7.38
C ASP A 106 -3.98 -13.69 -6.02
N ILE A 107 -5.16 -13.06 -5.91
CA ILE A 107 -5.61 -12.36 -4.69
C ILE A 107 -6.98 -12.90 -4.27
N LEU A 108 -7.10 -13.37 -3.03
CA LEU A 108 -8.38 -13.78 -2.46
C LEU A 108 -8.88 -12.73 -1.47
N ILE A 109 -10.12 -12.28 -1.61
CA ILE A 109 -10.74 -11.30 -0.71
C ILE A 109 -11.87 -11.99 0.05
N LEU A 110 -11.83 -11.91 1.38
CA LEU A 110 -12.80 -12.55 2.26
C LEU A 110 -13.40 -11.55 3.23
N TRP A 111 -14.68 -11.79 3.53
CA TRP A 111 -15.38 -11.19 4.64
C TRP A 111 -15.22 -12.11 5.86
N ALA A 112 -14.66 -11.62 6.96
CA ALA A 112 -14.28 -12.43 8.12
C ALA A 112 -14.76 -11.79 9.43
N ASP A 113 -15.21 -12.58 10.40
CA ASP A 113 -15.51 -12.05 11.74
C ASP A 113 -14.22 -11.69 12.48
N SER A 114 -14.34 -10.85 13.50
CA SER A 114 -13.20 -10.44 14.32
C SER A 114 -12.50 -11.63 14.98
N ARG A 115 -13.19 -12.75 15.19
CA ARG A 115 -12.59 -13.97 15.73
C ARG A 115 -11.67 -14.64 14.71
N SER A 116 -12.13 -14.79 13.48
CA SER A 116 -11.34 -15.38 12.39
C SER A 116 -10.09 -14.56 12.11
N ILE A 117 -10.17 -13.23 12.29
CA ILE A 117 -9.04 -12.32 12.20
C ILE A 117 -8.15 -12.42 13.45
N SER A 118 -8.72 -12.44 14.67
CA SER A 118 -7.92 -12.56 15.90
C SER A 118 -7.20 -13.89 16.03
N ASP A 119 -7.78 -14.96 15.48
CA ASP A 119 -7.13 -16.28 15.41
C ASP A 119 -5.81 -16.21 14.59
N LEU A 120 -5.53 -15.14 13.82
CA LEU A 120 -4.20 -14.88 13.23
C LEU A 120 -3.17 -14.48 14.29
N GLY A 121 -3.58 -13.68 15.27
CA GLY A 121 -2.67 -13.11 16.27
C GLY A 121 -2.26 -14.06 17.38
N ASP A 122 -2.97 -15.17 17.52
CA ASP A 122 -2.58 -16.22 18.46
C ASP A 122 -1.71 -17.32 17.80
N LEU A 123 -1.44 -17.22 16.50
CA LEU A 123 -0.58 -18.15 15.77
C LEU A 123 0.86 -17.64 15.78
N ASP A 124 1.75 -18.38 16.44
CA ASP A 124 3.20 -18.32 16.28
C ASP A 124 3.65 -19.73 15.88
N VAL A 125 3.47 -20.04 14.60
CA VAL A 125 3.63 -21.42 14.10
C VAL A 125 5.10 -21.74 13.83
N ASP A 126 5.90 -20.72 13.53
CA ASP A 126 7.34 -20.83 13.35
C ASP A 126 8.15 -20.74 14.66
N ASP A 127 7.49 -20.48 15.81
CA ASP A 127 8.10 -20.37 17.14
C ASP A 127 9.20 -19.28 17.16
N ASP A 128 9.00 -18.22 16.37
CA ASP A 128 9.92 -17.08 16.27
C ASP A 128 9.62 -16.01 17.32
N GLY A 129 8.56 -16.18 18.11
CA GLY A 129 8.12 -15.27 19.16
C GLY A 129 7.41 -14.02 18.63
N LEU A 130 7.12 -13.96 17.33
CA LEU A 130 6.37 -12.90 16.69
C LEU A 130 4.94 -13.38 16.40
N HIS A 131 3.96 -12.48 16.56
CA HIS A 131 2.54 -12.78 16.40
C HIS A 131 1.88 -11.75 15.48
N VAL A 132 1.12 -12.17 14.46
CA VAL A 132 0.30 -11.27 13.61
C VAL A 132 -0.97 -10.81 14.32
N ASP A 133 -0.88 -9.76 15.13
CA ASP A 133 -2.05 -9.22 15.83
C ASP A 133 -2.96 -8.39 14.90
N ALA A 134 -3.75 -9.04 14.06
CA ALA A 134 -4.72 -8.34 13.21
C ALA A 134 -5.98 -7.88 13.98
N SER A 135 -6.01 -8.00 15.32
CA SER A 135 -7.19 -7.66 16.09
C SER A 135 -7.52 -6.17 16.02
N GLY A 136 -8.80 -5.86 15.81
CA GLY A 136 -9.26 -4.48 15.69
C GLY A 136 -9.02 -3.82 14.33
N LEU A 137 -8.31 -4.45 13.40
CA LEU A 137 -8.21 -3.94 12.03
C LEU A 137 -9.55 -3.99 11.30
N VAL A 138 -9.78 -3.03 10.39
CA VAL A 138 -10.95 -3.01 9.50
C VAL A 138 -10.71 -3.80 8.21
N GLY A 139 -9.49 -3.72 7.69
CA GLY A 139 -8.97 -4.50 6.58
C GLY A 139 -7.54 -4.93 6.87
N PHE A 140 -7.11 -6.04 6.27
CA PHE A 140 -5.72 -6.46 6.33
C PHE A 140 -5.35 -7.32 5.12
N TYR A 141 -4.30 -6.91 4.41
CA TYR A 141 -3.64 -7.71 3.39
C TYR A 141 -2.52 -8.57 3.98
N VAL A 142 -2.60 -9.88 3.74
CA VAL A 142 -1.54 -10.86 4.02
C VAL A 142 -0.69 -11.04 2.76
N PRO A 143 0.56 -10.55 2.73
CA PRO A 143 1.43 -10.69 1.57
C PRO A 143 1.90 -12.14 1.36
N ILE A 144 2.21 -12.50 0.10
CA ILE A 144 2.93 -13.75 -0.19
C ILE A 144 4.42 -13.61 0.16
N ARG A 145 5.01 -12.44 -0.15
CA ARG A 145 6.39 -11.97 0.12
C ARG A 145 6.55 -10.53 -0.41
N VAL A 146 5.73 -9.56 -0.03
CA VAL A 146 5.78 -8.20 -0.66
C VAL A 146 6.11 -7.07 0.31
N ALA A 147 6.17 -7.33 1.62
CA ALA A 147 6.71 -6.36 2.57
C ALA A 147 8.22 -6.61 2.78
N PRO A 148 9.07 -5.57 2.90
CA PRO A 148 10.40 -5.74 3.47
C PRO A 148 10.32 -6.67 4.68
N PRO A 149 11.32 -7.55 4.91
CA PRO A 149 11.47 -8.06 6.26
C PRO A 149 11.51 -6.84 7.19
N ILE A 150 10.80 -6.97 8.29
CA ILE A 150 10.86 -6.02 9.38
C ILE A 150 12.31 -6.03 9.87
N VAL A 151 13.19 -5.21 9.30
CA VAL A 151 14.58 -5.15 9.73
C VAL A 151 14.78 -3.89 10.54
N GLU A 152 15.16 -4.09 11.78
CA GLU A 152 15.86 -3.07 12.52
C GLU A 152 17.36 -3.31 12.33
N GLU A 153 18.12 -2.24 12.10
CA GLU A 153 19.55 -2.21 12.35
C GLU A 153 19.79 -2.49 13.84
N LEU A 154 19.70 -3.77 14.25
CA LEU A 154 20.14 -4.25 15.54
C LEU A 154 21.13 -5.38 15.28
N GLU A 155 22.40 -5.00 15.28
CA GLU A 155 23.58 -5.84 15.56
C GLU A 155 23.47 -7.32 15.16
N GLU A 156 23.94 -7.69 13.95
CA GLU A 156 24.39 -9.03 13.45
C GLU A 156 23.67 -10.35 13.87
N GLU A 157 22.67 -10.36 14.74
CA GLU A 157 22.17 -11.53 15.47
C GLU A 157 20.64 -11.70 15.36
N TRP A 158 19.90 -10.67 14.94
CA TRP A 158 18.45 -10.76 14.70
C TRP A 158 18.14 -10.77 13.20
N LYS A 159 18.32 -11.92 12.57
CA LYS A 159 17.56 -12.20 11.33
C LYS A 159 16.10 -12.28 11.73
N VAL A 160 15.28 -11.33 11.31
CA VAL A 160 13.83 -11.49 11.38
C VAL A 160 13.43 -12.48 10.28
N GLU A 161 13.65 -13.77 10.57
CA GLU A 161 13.08 -14.89 9.84
C GLU A 161 11.62 -15.01 10.26
N GLY A 162 10.73 -14.28 9.59
CA GLY A 162 9.33 -14.32 9.93
C GLY A 162 8.45 -13.90 8.77
N ASP A 163 8.04 -14.87 7.96
CA ASP A 163 7.14 -14.66 6.83
C ASP A 163 5.69 -14.78 7.34
N PRO A 164 4.89 -13.70 7.41
CA PRO A 164 3.51 -13.76 7.91
C PRO A 164 2.64 -14.71 7.08
N CYS A 165 3.05 -15.00 5.83
CA CYS A 165 2.45 -16.04 5.00
C CYS A 165 2.49 -17.42 5.67
N VAL A 166 3.54 -17.74 6.43
CA VAL A 166 3.69 -19.02 7.13
C VAL A 166 2.61 -19.17 8.19
N GLU A 167 2.36 -18.17 9.03
CA GLU A 167 1.28 -18.22 10.02
C GLU A 167 -0.09 -18.35 9.33
N VAL A 168 -0.33 -17.57 8.27
CA VAL A 168 -1.64 -17.55 7.60
C VAL A 168 -1.94 -18.84 6.84
N GLN A 169 -0.92 -19.52 6.30
CA GLN A 169 -1.09 -20.84 5.69
C GLN A 169 -1.60 -21.90 6.67
N HIS A 170 -1.39 -21.71 7.97
CA HIS A 170 -1.89 -22.62 9.01
C HIS A 170 -3.30 -22.25 9.50
N MET A 171 -3.85 -21.11 9.08
CA MET A 171 -5.24 -20.77 9.35
C MET A 171 -6.18 -21.80 8.73
N PRO A 172 -7.08 -22.38 9.54
CA PRO A 172 -8.20 -23.13 9.00
C PRO A 172 -9.02 -22.24 8.06
N ARG A 173 -9.35 -22.74 6.87
CA ARG A 173 -10.21 -22.10 5.83
C ARG A 173 -9.58 -20.99 4.98
N VAL A 174 -8.50 -20.33 5.42
CA VAL A 174 -7.72 -19.44 4.54
C VAL A 174 -6.64 -20.25 3.83
N GLY A 175 -5.68 -20.82 4.58
CA GLY A 175 -4.72 -21.82 4.07
C GLY A 175 -3.83 -21.36 2.91
N ARG A 176 -3.70 -20.05 2.69
CA ARG A 176 -2.91 -19.45 1.60
C ARG A 176 -2.58 -18.00 1.93
N CYS A 177 -1.69 -17.43 1.12
CA CYS A 177 -1.29 -16.02 1.21
C CYS A 177 -1.83 -15.25 0.00
N SER A 178 -1.47 -13.96 -0.08
CA SER A 178 -2.12 -12.98 -0.97
C SER A 178 -3.62 -12.93 -0.69
N VAL A 179 -3.94 -12.61 0.55
CA VAL A 179 -5.30 -12.63 1.07
C VAL A 179 -5.64 -11.26 1.65
N ILE A 180 -6.78 -10.70 1.26
CA ILE A 180 -7.36 -9.53 1.91
C ILE A 180 -8.49 -10.02 2.82
N LEU A 181 -8.38 -9.71 4.10
CA LEU A 181 -9.39 -9.98 5.13
C LEU A 181 -10.07 -8.66 5.50
N LEU A 182 -11.41 -8.63 5.38
CA LEU A 182 -12.22 -7.49 5.80
C LEU A 182 -13.01 -7.87 7.06
N ASN A 183 -12.88 -7.07 8.10
CA ASN A 183 -13.48 -7.34 9.41
C ASN A 183 -14.97 -7.02 9.43
N ALA A 184 -15.80 -8.06 9.29
CA ALA A 184 -17.25 -7.99 9.33
C ALA A 184 -17.80 -7.33 10.61
N ASP A 185 -17.08 -7.48 11.73
CA ASP A 185 -17.47 -6.96 13.04
C ASP A 185 -16.83 -5.59 13.34
N ASN A 186 -16.46 -4.83 12.30
CA ASN A 186 -15.93 -3.47 12.44
C ASN A 186 -16.76 -2.68 13.48
N PRO A 187 -16.16 -2.22 14.59
CA PRO A 187 -16.88 -1.61 15.69
C PRO A 187 -17.56 -0.28 15.33
N ASN A 188 -17.04 0.42 14.31
CA ASN A 188 -17.63 1.63 13.77
C ASN A 188 -18.64 1.35 12.65
N GLY A 189 -18.75 0.11 12.21
CA GLY A 189 -19.64 -0.33 11.15
C GLY A 189 -19.13 0.01 9.75
N TRP A 190 -19.68 -0.69 8.76
CA TRP A 190 -19.40 -0.48 7.35
C TRP A 190 -20.43 0.42 6.69
N PHE A 191 -19.96 1.37 5.92
CA PHE A 191 -20.75 1.99 4.86
C PHE A 191 -20.58 1.17 3.58
N ILE A 192 -21.67 0.53 3.15
CA ILE A 192 -21.75 -0.20 1.89
C ILE A 192 -22.49 0.69 0.91
N ASP A 193 -21.73 1.32 0.04
CA ASP A 193 -22.26 2.24 -0.95
C ASP A 193 -23.13 1.51 -1.99
N THR A 194 -24.33 2.03 -2.23
CA THR A 194 -25.23 1.50 -3.28
C THR A 194 -24.92 2.06 -4.67
N THR A 195 -24.12 3.11 -4.72
CA THR A 195 -23.67 3.85 -5.90
C THR A 195 -22.14 4.06 -5.86
N PRO A 196 -21.32 2.98 -5.73
CA PRO A 196 -19.87 3.11 -5.53
C PRO A 196 -19.09 3.77 -6.68
N GLY A 197 -19.75 4.09 -7.80
CA GLY A 197 -19.17 4.85 -8.90
C GLY A 197 -19.48 6.36 -8.84
N SER A 198 -20.11 6.85 -7.78
CA SER A 198 -20.30 8.28 -7.49
C SER A 198 -20.00 8.59 -6.02
N ASP A 199 -19.76 9.88 -5.74
CA ASP A 199 -19.45 10.38 -4.39
C ASP A 199 -20.63 11.16 -3.80
N ASP A 200 -21.85 10.78 -4.18
CA ASP A 200 -23.05 11.54 -3.85
C ASP A 200 -23.34 11.57 -2.33
N GLU A 201 -22.80 10.66 -1.54
CA GLU A 201 -22.90 10.60 -0.08
C GLU A 201 -21.85 11.46 0.63
N PHE A 202 -20.91 12.02 -0.13
CA PHE A 202 -19.77 12.77 0.37
C PHE A 202 -19.83 14.24 -0.07
N VAL A 203 -19.11 15.08 0.64
CA VAL A 203 -18.91 16.49 0.31
C VAL A 203 -17.44 16.67 -0.02
N GLN A 204 -17.19 17.20 -1.22
CA GLN A 204 -15.86 17.62 -1.60
C GLN A 204 -15.42 18.82 -0.75
N LYS A 205 -14.24 18.70 -0.12
CA LYS A 205 -13.63 19.73 0.71
C LYS A 205 -12.20 19.94 0.26
N GLU A 206 -11.87 21.19 -0.06
CA GLU A 206 -10.51 21.58 -0.39
C GLU A 206 -9.76 21.89 0.90
N GLU A 207 -8.77 21.07 1.22
CA GLU A 207 -7.93 21.22 2.41
C GLU A 207 -6.45 21.33 2.02
N SER A 208 -5.60 21.62 2.99
CA SER A 208 -4.15 21.51 2.80
C SER A 208 -3.63 20.34 3.62
N ARG A 209 -3.27 19.27 2.93
CA ARG A 209 -2.59 18.11 3.51
C ARG A 209 -1.11 18.24 3.19
N CYS A 210 -0.29 18.37 4.24
CA CYS A 210 1.15 18.56 4.11
C CYS A 210 1.62 19.77 3.30
N GLY A 211 0.85 20.85 3.32
CA GLY A 211 1.16 22.04 2.53
C GLY A 211 0.84 21.90 1.04
N VAL A 212 0.25 20.78 0.62
CA VAL A 212 -0.28 20.57 -0.72
C VAL A 212 -1.81 20.73 -0.66
N PRO A 213 -2.43 21.50 -1.59
CA PRO A 213 -3.88 21.50 -1.73
C PRO A 213 -4.37 20.12 -2.12
N THR A 214 -5.30 19.58 -1.35
CA THR A 214 -5.85 18.24 -1.53
C THR A 214 -7.35 18.28 -1.42
N THR A 215 -8.00 17.59 -2.36
CA THR A 215 -9.42 17.34 -2.31
C THR A 215 -9.70 16.16 -1.39
N VAL A 216 -10.53 16.37 -0.38
CA VAL A 216 -11.00 15.36 0.57
C VAL A 216 -12.50 15.15 0.37
N TRP A 217 -12.97 13.91 0.41
CA TRP A 217 -14.39 13.59 0.35
C TRP A 217 -14.89 13.19 1.73
N GLU A 218 -15.53 14.11 2.43
CA GLU A 218 -16.01 13.91 3.81
C GLU A 218 -17.48 13.47 3.77
N ALA A 219 -17.84 12.41 4.50
CA ALA A 219 -19.21 11.93 4.56
C ALA A 219 -20.16 13.01 5.08
N LYS A 220 -21.32 13.17 4.43
CA LYS A 220 -22.31 14.18 4.81
C LYS A 220 -22.79 13.96 6.26
N PRO A 221 -22.72 14.97 7.15
CA PRO A 221 -23.13 14.81 8.54
C PRO A 221 -24.58 14.32 8.68
N GLY A 222 -24.76 13.20 9.40
CA GLY A 222 -26.06 12.58 9.64
C GLY A 222 -26.59 11.70 8.50
N GLU A 223 -25.82 11.51 7.43
CA GLU A 223 -26.11 10.51 6.40
C GLU A 223 -25.46 9.14 6.72
N ASP A 224 -25.79 8.12 5.94
CA ASP A 224 -25.44 6.72 6.26
C ASP A 224 -23.95 6.44 6.33
N ALA A 225 -23.12 7.19 5.59
CA ALA A 225 -21.66 7.07 5.57
C ALA A 225 -20.98 7.71 6.79
N HIS A 226 -21.64 8.65 7.46
CA HIS A 226 -21.06 9.40 8.56
C HIS A 226 -20.83 8.51 9.81
N ASN A 227 -19.64 8.62 10.41
CA ASN A 227 -19.15 7.78 11.50
C ASN A 227 -19.02 6.28 11.17
N LYS A 228 -18.84 5.91 9.91
CA LYS A 228 -18.59 4.53 9.47
C LYS A 228 -17.34 4.47 8.60
N HIS A 229 -16.79 3.28 8.43
CA HIS A 229 -15.76 3.05 7.43
C HIS A 229 -16.37 2.84 6.06
N ASP A 230 -15.92 3.60 5.08
CA ASP A 230 -16.26 3.44 3.68
C ASP A 230 -15.60 2.17 3.12
N LEU A 231 -16.42 1.17 2.78
CA LEU A 231 -15.93 -0.11 2.27
C LEU A 231 -15.15 0.05 0.96
N TYR A 232 -15.54 1.01 0.13
CA TYR A 232 -14.85 1.32 -1.12
C TYR A 232 -13.38 1.65 -0.85
N THR A 233 -13.17 2.67 -0.01
CA THR A 233 -11.84 3.16 0.37
C THR A 233 -10.97 2.07 1.00
N VAL A 234 -11.52 1.29 1.93
CA VAL A 234 -10.74 0.22 2.60
C VAL A 234 -10.33 -0.87 1.61
N ILE A 235 -11.23 -1.29 0.71
CA ILE A 235 -10.87 -2.30 -0.31
C ILE A 235 -9.78 -1.75 -1.23
N GLU A 236 -9.93 -0.52 -1.70
CA GLU A 236 -8.96 0.10 -2.58
C GLU A 236 -7.58 0.14 -1.91
N HIS A 237 -7.52 0.54 -0.63
CA HIS A 237 -6.31 0.58 0.19
C HIS A 237 -5.64 -0.80 0.33
N GLU A 238 -6.39 -1.81 0.77
CA GLU A 238 -5.84 -3.17 0.93
C GLU A 238 -5.39 -3.76 -0.41
N PHE A 239 -6.06 -3.40 -1.50
CA PHE A 239 -5.64 -3.81 -2.83
C PHE A 239 -4.35 -3.07 -3.26
N GLY A 240 -4.15 -1.82 -2.84
CA GLY A 240 -2.88 -1.12 -2.98
C GLY A 240 -1.72 -1.89 -2.32
N HIS A 241 -1.93 -2.44 -1.13
CA HIS A 241 -0.97 -3.35 -0.50
C HIS A 241 -0.73 -4.63 -1.32
N ALA A 242 -1.78 -5.19 -1.93
CA ALA A 242 -1.63 -6.32 -2.84
C ALA A 242 -0.84 -5.98 -4.11
N LEU A 243 -0.84 -4.72 -4.55
CA LEU A 243 0.01 -4.19 -5.62
C LEU A 243 1.40 -3.76 -5.13
N GLY A 244 1.75 -4.06 -3.88
CA GLY A 244 3.07 -3.76 -3.31
C GLY A 244 3.26 -2.32 -2.86
N LEU A 245 2.19 -1.52 -2.82
CA LEU A 245 2.24 -0.22 -2.15
C LEU A 245 2.32 -0.43 -0.65
N ILE A 246 3.14 0.39 -0.01
CA ILE A 246 3.19 0.47 1.43
C ILE A 246 2.46 1.70 1.91
N HIS A 247 2.14 1.71 3.21
CA HIS A 247 1.73 2.92 3.89
C HIS A 247 2.66 4.10 3.59
N SER A 248 2.10 5.25 3.22
CA SER A 248 2.86 6.42 2.79
C SER A 248 3.68 7.06 3.91
N GLY A 249 3.32 6.76 5.17
CA GLY A 249 3.88 7.38 6.37
C GLY A 249 3.52 8.87 6.50
N GLY A 250 2.64 9.38 5.63
CA GLY A 250 2.26 10.78 5.63
C GLY A 250 3.39 11.72 5.19
N CYS A 251 3.54 12.84 5.90
CA CYS A 251 4.50 13.90 5.54
C CYS A 251 5.57 14.18 6.56
N ASN A 252 5.59 13.43 7.66
CA ASN A 252 6.71 13.47 8.58
C ASN A 252 7.90 12.70 7.99
N LEU A 253 8.74 13.41 7.23
CA LEU A 253 9.93 12.83 6.60
C LEU A 253 11.18 12.88 7.49
N ASP A 254 11.16 13.40 8.74
CA ASP A 254 12.37 13.52 9.58
C ASP A 254 12.88 12.13 10.03
N PRO A 255 14.02 11.62 9.53
CA PRO A 255 14.55 10.30 9.87
C PRO A 255 14.93 10.12 11.35
N ARG A 256 14.88 11.16 12.17
CA ARG A 256 15.21 11.11 13.60
C ARG A 256 13.99 11.18 14.50
N ASP A 257 12.80 11.34 13.94
CA ASP A 257 11.56 11.39 14.71
C ASP A 257 11.09 9.95 14.97
N ASP A 258 11.12 9.54 16.25
CA ASP A 258 10.54 8.29 16.73
C ASP A 258 9.02 8.25 16.53
N TYR A 259 8.40 9.40 16.25
CA TYR A 259 6.99 9.54 15.86
C TYR A 259 6.70 9.35 14.36
N LYS A 260 7.70 9.03 13.52
CA LYS A 260 7.45 8.58 12.13
C LYS A 260 6.51 7.38 12.03
N PHE A 261 6.31 6.68 13.15
CA PHE A 261 5.63 5.41 13.23
C PHE A 261 4.29 5.49 13.99
N ARG A 262 3.79 6.70 14.26
CA ARG A 262 2.42 6.92 14.76
C ARG A 262 1.77 7.99 13.90
N PRO A 263 1.07 7.61 12.82
CA PRO A 263 0.41 8.56 11.95
C PRO A 263 -0.51 9.45 12.79
N ARG A 264 -0.23 10.75 12.79
CA ARG A 264 -1.17 11.74 13.31
C ARG A 264 -2.01 12.16 12.13
N GLU A 265 -3.29 12.47 12.38
CA GLU A 265 -4.16 13.11 11.39
C GLU A 265 -3.50 14.38 10.78
N ALA A 266 -2.68 15.09 11.56
CA ALA A 266 -1.90 16.24 11.07
C ALA A 266 -0.82 15.90 10.04
N ASP A 267 -0.41 14.63 9.96
CA ASP A 267 0.58 14.11 9.01
C ASP A 267 -0.09 13.44 7.80
N ASP A 268 -1.42 13.48 7.69
CA ASP A 268 -2.19 13.01 6.53
C ASP A 268 -1.77 13.73 5.25
N ASP A 269 -1.31 12.94 4.29
CA ASP A 269 -0.86 13.39 2.98
C ASP A 269 -1.93 13.33 1.90
N GLY A 270 -3.12 12.83 2.25
CA GLY A 270 -4.25 12.68 1.37
C GLY A 270 -4.16 11.50 0.42
N SER A 271 -3.12 10.69 0.53
CA SER A 271 -2.99 9.47 -0.26
C SER A 271 -4.02 8.43 0.20
N LEU A 272 -4.40 7.55 -0.72
CA LEU A 272 -5.17 6.35 -0.37
C LEU A 272 -4.37 5.48 0.59
N MET A 273 -3.07 5.37 0.35
CA MET A 273 -2.15 4.58 1.17
C MET A 273 -1.68 5.31 2.45
N TRP A 274 -2.36 6.38 2.86
CA TRP A 274 -2.07 7.00 4.15
C TRP A 274 -2.52 6.09 5.29
N GLY A 275 -1.81 6.11 6.42
CA GLY A 275 -2.07 5.21 7.56
C GLY A 275 -0.82 4.45 7.96
N GLY A 276 -0.91 3.70 9.05
CA GLY A 276 0.06 2.79 9.68
C GLY A 276 1.56 3.13 9.75
N SER A 277 2.24 2.34 10.57
CA SER A 277 3.69 2.16 10.49
C SER A 277 3.99 0.76 9.97
N LEU A 278 4.72 0.64 8.87
CA LEU A 278 5.42 -0.61 8.60
C LEU A 278 6.79 -0.56 9.30
N LYS A 279 6.86 -0.87 10.59
CA LYS A 279 8.15 -1.20 11.24
C LYS A 279 8.00 -2.15 12.42
N GLY A 280 9.01 -3.01 12.58
CA GLY A 280 9.51 -3.56 13.85
C GLY A 280 8.75 -4.73 14.46
N THR A 281 7.44 -4.81 14.23
CA THR A 281 6.60 -5.81 14.89
C THR A 281 5.51 -6.30 13.94
N ARG A 282 5.15 -7.59 13.99
CA ARG A 282 3.92 -8.18 13.38
C ARG A 282 2.62 -7.59 13.99
N ARG A 283 2.70 -6.43 14.66
CA ARG A 283 1.59 -5.72 15.28
C ARG A 283 1.23 -4.49 14.44
N PRO A 284 0.01 -4.43 13.89
CA PRO A 284 -0.57 -3.20 13.38
C PRO A 284 -0.65 -2.16 14.50
N ASP A 285 -0.49 -0.87 14.17
CA ASP A 285 -0.74 0.21 15.13
C ASP A 285 -2.21 0.66 14.99
N PRO A 286 -3.10 0.33 15.94
CA PRO A 286 -4.54 0.51 15.78
C PRO A 286 -5.02 1.93 15.44
N PRO A 287 -4.40 3.05 15.88
CA PRO A 287 -4.97 4.38 15.62
C PRO A 287 -5.01 4.78 14.15
N ALA A 288 -4.10 4.25 13.33
CA ALA A 288 -3.91 4.72 11.96
C ALA A 288 -4.59 3.84 10.91
N ASP A 289 -4.54 2.53 11.07
CA ASP A 289 -5.22 1.58 10.17
C ASP A 289 -6.75 1.62 10.38
N LEU A 290 -7.19 2.09 11.56
CA LEU A 290 -8.59 2.43 11.84
C LEU A 290 -9.05 3.76 11.25
N ALA A 291 -8.16 4.62 10.73
CA ALA A 291 -8.55 5.95 10.25
C ALA A 291 -8.89 5.97 8.76
N VAL A 292 -8.30 5.07 7.97
CA VAL A 292 -8.52 5.03 6.51
C VAL A 292 -9.98 4.73 6.20
N GLY A 293 -10.60 5.62 5.42
CA GLY A 293 -12.00 5.52 5.04
C GLY A 293 -13.00 5.81 6.18
N PHE A 294 -12.56 6.20 7.37
CA PHE A 294 -13.49 6.52 8.46
C PHE A 294 -14.15 7.88 8.22
N SER A 295 -15.46 7.88 7.91
CA SER A 295 -16.22 9.06 7.49
C SER A 295 -15.63 9.80 6.28
N GLU A 296 -14.78 9.14 5.50
CA GLU A 296 -14.11 9.70 4.34
C GLU A 296 -14.18 8.72 3.18
N ARG A 297 -14.25 9.25 1.95
CA ARG A 297 -13.91 8.53 0.74
C ARG A 297 -12.55 8.98 0.22
N ARG A 298 -11.73 8.02 -0.19
CA ARG A 298 -10.48 8.28 -0.90
C ARG A 298 -10.51 7.60 -2.25
N HIS A 299 -9.76 8.20 -3.15
CA HIS A 299 -9.49 7.76 -4.52
C HIS A 299 -7.98 7.75 -4.70
N LEU A 300 -7.49 7.20 -5.80
CA LEU A 300 -6.07 7.24 -6.14
C LEU A 300 -5.56 8.69 -6.23
N SER A 301 -4.63 9.04 -5.35
CA SER A 301 -3.93 10.32 -5.41
C SER A 301 -2.76 10.27 -6.39
N GLU A 302 -2.25 11.42 -6.80
CA GLU A 302 -1.03 11.47 -7.61
C GLU A 302 0.19 10.86 -6.88
N ARG A 303 0.18 10.83 -5.54
CA ARG A 303 1.23 10.18 -4.76
C ARG A 303 1.14 8.66 -4.88
N ASP A 304 -0.06 8.08 -4.80
CA ASP A 304 -0.30 6.65 -5.00
C ASP A 304 0.11 6.23 -6.42
N LEU A 305 -0.29 7.03 -7.41
CA LEU A 305 0.08 6.82 -8.80
C LEU A 305 1.60 6.96 -9.03
N SER A 306 2.27 7.93 -8.40
CA SER A 306 3.72 8.06 -8.51
C SER A 306 4.44 6.84 -7.93
N ALA A 307 4.02 6.37 -6.75
CA ALA A 307 4.59 5.18 -6.13
C ALA A 307 4.40 3.93 -7.01
N LEU A 308 3.23 3.76 -7.62
CA LEU A 308 3.00 2.69 -8.59
C LEU A 308 3.90 2.78 -9.82
N ARG A 309 4.11 3.98 -10.39
CA ARG A 309 5.01 4.16 -11.55
C ARG A 309 6.45 3.77 -11.22
N GLU A 310 6.87 3.98 -9.98
CA GLU A 310 8.19 3.57 -9.49
C GLU A 310 8.29 2.05 -9.31
N LEU A 311 7.24 1.41 -8.81
CA LEU A 311 7.17 -0.05 -8.65
C LEU A 311 7.10 -0.77 -10.00
N TYR A 312 6.38 -0.18 -10.96
CA TYR A 312 6.10 -0.75 -12.28
C TYR A 312 6.64 0.15 -13.42
N PRO A 313 7.97 0.34 -13.52
CA PRO A 313 8.56 1.26 -14.50
C PRO A 313 8.46 0.76 -15.95
N TRP A 314 8.11 -0.51 -16.15
CA TRP A 314 8.08 -1.19 -17.44
C TRP A 314 6.67 -1.27 -18.02
N SER A 315 6.22 -0.31 -18.82
CA SER A 315 4.82 -0.44 -19.24
C SER A 315 4.31 0.30 -20.48
N LEU A 316 5.00 1.28 -21.08
CA LEU A 316 4.47 1.87 -22.33
C LEU A 316 4.85 1.11 -23.62
N GLU A 317 5.96 0.37 -23.65
CA GLU A 317 6.41 -0.28 -24.90
C GLU A 317 5.92 -1.73 -25.10
N VAL A 318 5.38 -2.40 -24.07
CA VAL A 318 5.11 -3.86 -24.12
C VAL A 318 3.63 -4.20 -24.34
N LEU A 319 2.71 -3.23 -24.20
CA LEU A 319 1.27 -3.49 -24.31
C LEU A 319 0.63 -3.10 -25.66
N ASP A 320 1.42 -2.76 -26.67
CA ASP A 320 0.96 -2.74 -28.07
C ASP A 320 1.66 -3.82 -28.90
N PRO A 321 1.08 -5.02 -28.98
CA PRO A 321 1.38 -5.95 -30.05
C PRO A 321 0.19 -6.07 -30.99
N THR A 322 -0.46 -4.98 -31.41
CA THR A 322 -1.59 -4.97 -32.39
C THR A 322 -2.86 -5.75 -32.05
#